data_AF-A0A0J6XRZ7-F1
#
_entry.id   AF-A0A0J6XRZ7-F1
#
_cell.length_a   1.000
_cell.length_b   1.000
_cell.length_c   1.000
_cell.angle_alpha   90.00
_cell.angle_beta   90.00
_cell.angle_gamma   90.00
#
_symmetry.space_group_name_H-M   'P 1'
#
loop_
_entity.id
_entity.type
_entity.pdbx_description
1 polymer ?
#
loop_
_entity_poly.entity_id
_entity_poly.type
_entity_poly.pdbx_seq_one_letter_code
_entity_poly.pdbx_strand_id
1 'polypeptide(L)'
;MMILRRTASLAVLLATLLPPAVTAPAHAADTAPCRTTPSAPLDAEQARLSDVRTTSLVERAGFGDFVRRFPAALCSVRTPAEAGPLLDGWGEALWQAAVRRAQGQRPGGDLPAGDDRPLYWARLAMTTALARWEPGFPVDRPALRGRFEDASRGLADNAFQAPAGVRRVFISGFDPFGLDTEPRRANPSGSAALQLNGRRITLADGSRAEVRAVVLPVRYADFDAGIVERAFAPRLTGDSGSGSGSGSGSGSADVITTISQGYPGIFTLEAWAGRARSADPYPDNTGSLSGGTREHPVTAPGLGPGAEFIRTTLPTDAATGSVGSPYPVLLNTAVTEIPAGATGPVDREDGPTPGSRAVEGGGGGYLSNEVAYRSNRLRGELAPRLPGGHLHTPVLTGLPADPGLLTGPEFERNEAAITAEVRAVLEHTSVRP
;
A
#
# COMPACT_ATOMS: atom_id res chain seq x y z
N MET A 1 74.85 15.25 -38.17
CA MET A 1 75.76 16.35 -38.57
C MET A 1 75.01 17.66 -38.31
N MET A 2 75.61 18.59 -37.54
CA MET A 2 75.14 19.96 -37.21
C MET A 2 73.80 20.04 -36.44
N ILE A 3 73.75 20.11 -35.10
CA ILE A 3 74.12 21.23 -34.21
C ILE A 3 73.66 22.59 -34.75
N LEU A 4 72.64 23.18 -34.13
CA LEU A 4 72.64 24.60 -33.83
C LEU A 4 71.98 24.86 -32.47
N ARG A 5 72.83 25.26 -31.53
CA ARG A 5 72.52 25.81 -30.22
C ARG A 5 71.98 27.23 -30.39
N ARG A 6 70.96 27.61 -29.63
CA ARG A 6 70.82 29.00 -29.18
C ARG A 6 70.49 29.04 -27.68
N THR A 7 71.44 29.66 -27.00
CA THR A 7 71.53 30.05 -25.60
C THR A 7 70.43 31.04 -25.23
N ALA A 8 69.84 30.86 -24.05
CA ALA A 8 69.17 31.94 -23.33
C ALA A 8 69.55 31.85 -21.84
N SER A 9 69.82 33.03 -21.30
CA SER A 9 70.62 33.33 -20.11
C SER A 9 70.03 32.86 -18.79
N LEU A 10 70.93 32.43 -17.90
CA LEU A 10 70.73 32.27 -16.47
C LEU A 10 70.49 33.66 -15.84
N ALA A 11 69.37 33.85 -15.16
CA ALA A 11 69.20 34.88 -14.15
C ALA A 11 68.87 34.18 -12.83
N VAL A 12 69.84 34.20 -11.92
CA VAL A 12 69.72 33.75 -10.53
C VAL A 12 68.99 34.84 -9.75
N LEU A 13 67.80 34.51 -9.22
CA LEU A 13 67.20 35.26 -8.12
C LEU A 13 67.00 34.30 -6.96
N LEU A 14 67.69 34.57 -5.85
CA LEU A 14 67.63 33.84 -4.60
C LEU A 14 66.82 34.67 -3.59
N ALA A 15 66.09 33.97 -2.72
CA ALA A 15 65.33 34.43 -1.54
C ALA A 15 63.90 34.93 -1.85
N THR A 16 62.82 34.45 -1.23
CA THR A 16 62.64 33.93 0.14
C THR A 16 61.53 32.86 0.17
N LEU A 17 61.76 31.75 0.88
CA LEU A 17 60.75 30.73 1.20
C LEU A 17 59.74 31.31 2.20
N LEU A 18 58.48 31.50 1.79
CA LEU A 18 57.33 31.53 2.70
C LEU A 18 56.61 30.17 2.63
N PRO A 19 56.24 29.55 3.77
CA PRO A 19 55.41 28.35 3.78
C PRO A 19 54.01 28.63 3.20
N PRO A 20 53.31 27.60 2.68
CA PRO A 20 52.06 27.78 1.97
C PRO A 20 50.98 28.22 2.95
N ALA A 21 50.36 29.38 2.69
CA ALA A 21 49.04 29.66 3.23
C ALA A 21 48.05 28.74 2.52
N VAL A 22 47.91 27.51 3.02
CA VAL A 22 46.75 26.68 2.73
C VAL A 22 45.57 27.44 3.30
N THR A 23 44.84 28.18 2.45
CA THR A 23 43.53 28.68 2.80
C THR A 23 42.68 27.46 3.13
N ALA A 24 42.43 27.26 4.42
CA ALA A 24 41.45 26.29 4.88
C ALA A 24 40.15 26.50 4.09
N PRO A 25 39.44 25.44 3.66
CA PRO A 25 38.12 25.63 3.12
C PRO A 25 37.31 26.37 4.18
N ALA A 26 36.72 27.50 3.77
CA ALA A 26 35.77 28.25 4.58
C ALA A 26 34.79 27.23 5.15
N HIS A 27 34.74 27.12 6.48
CA HIS A 27 33.72 26.35 7.16
C HIS A 27 32.38 26.81 6.62
N ALA A 28 31.64 25.88 6.02
CA ALA A 28 30.27 26.09 5.62
C ALA A 28 29.54 26.73 6.81
N ALA A 29 28.81 27.80 6.53
CA ALA A 29 28.00 28.50 7.50
C ALA A 29 27.24 27.48 8.36
N ASP A 30 27.28 27.68 9.69
CA ASP A 30 26.47 26.99 10.67
C ASP A 30 25.02 26.90 10.17
N THR A 31 24.66 25.75 9.61
CA THR A 31 23.25 25.41 9.48
C THR A 31 22.75 25.21 10.89
N ALA A 32 21.94 26.13 11.39
CA ALA A 32 21.26 25.98 12.66
C ALA A 32 20.78 24.52 12.81
N PRO A 33 21.09 23.84 13.94
CA PRO A 33 20.79 22.44 14.10
C PRO A 33 19.30 22.22 13.85
N CYS A 34 19.01 21.22 13.03
CA CYS A 34 17.65 20.83 12.71
C CYS A 34 16.86 20.60 14.00
N ARG A 35 15.82 21.41 14.22
CA ARG A 35 15.00 21.28 15.42
C ARG A 35 14.14 20.03 15.29
N THR A 36 14.21 19.20 16.31
CA THR A 36 13.35 18.04 16.47
C THR A 36 12.78 18.05 17.88
N THR A 37 11.56 17.54 18.04
CA THR A 37 10.90 17.38 19.33
C THR A 37 10.74 15.89 19.62
N PRO A 38 11.67 15.27 20.36
CA PRO A 38 11.64 13.84 20.65
C PRO A 38 10.34 13.37 21.33
N SER A 39 9.71 14.26 22.09
CA SER A 39 8.47 14.03 22.84
C SER A 39 7.19 14.32 22.06
N ALA A 40 7.26 14.49 20.73
CA ALA A 40 6.04 14.65 19.92
C ALA A 40 5.11 13.44 20.15
N PRO A 41 3.80 13.67 20.37
CA PRO A 41 2.87 12.59 20.64
C PRO A 41 2.81 11.64 19.44
N LEU A 42 2.94 10.35 19.72
CA LEU A 42 2.82 9.28 18.74
C LEU A 42 1.39 8.76 18.71
N ASP A 43 0.90 8.43 17.52
CA ASP A 43 -0.34 7.68 17.40
C ASP A 43 -0.15 6.20 17.81
N ALA A 44 -1.25 5.45 17.90
CA ALA A 44 -1.22 4.06 18.34
C ALA A 44 -0.40 3.14 17.41
N GLU A 45 -0.33 3.41 16.10
CA GLU A 45 0.54 2.67 15.19
C GLU A 45 2.02 2.96 15.46
N GLN A 46 2.37 4.23 15.58
CA GLN A 46 3.74 4.68 15.86
C GLN A 46 4.23 4.20 17.23
N ALA A 47 3.36 4.12 18.24
CA ALA A 47 3.70 3.63 19.57
C ALA A 47 4.22 2.17 19.57
N ARG A 48 3.80 1.35 18.60
CA ARG A 48 4.25 -0.05 18.44
C ARG A 48 5.73 -0.17 18.06
N LEU A 49 6.35 0.91 17.57
CA LEU A 49 7.79 0.95 17.27
C LEU A 49 8.68 0.77 18.51
N SER A 50 8.09 0.83 19.71
CA SER A 50 8.78 0.46 20.96
C SER A 50 9.15 -1.02 21.05
N ASP A 51 8.48 -1.89 20.28
CA ASP A 51 8.85 -3.31 20.17
C ASP A 51 10.04 -3.48 19.21
N VAL A 52 11.14 -4.04 19.73
CA VAL A 52 12.40 -4.26 19.00
C VAL A 52 12.24 -5.11 17.74
N ARG A 53 11.20 -5.96 17.67
CA ARG A 53 10.90 -6.78 16.49
C ARG A 53 10.51 -5.93 15.29
N THR A 54 9.84 -4.79 15.50
CA THR A 54 9.44 -3.86 14.43
C THR A 54 10.67 -3.25 13.75
N THR A 55 11.66 -2.81 14.54
CA THR A 55 12.95 -2.34 14.03
C THR A 55 13.70 -3.47 13.33
N SER A 56 13.68 -4.67 13.90
CA SER A 56 14.31 -5.84 13.29
C SER A 56 13.72 -6.17 11.92
N LEU A 57 12.39 -6.08 11.74
CA LEU A 57 11.72 -6.29 10.45
C LEU A 57 12.20 -5.28 9.39
N VAL A 58 12.45 -4.03 9.78
CA VAL A 58 12.94 -2.98 8.88
C VAL A 58 14.42 -3.22 8.49
N GLU A 59 15.28 -3.45 9.48
CA GLU A 59 16.73 -3.64 9.25
C GLU A 59 17.01 -4.92 8.46
N ARG A 60 16.39 -6.03 8.87
CA ARG A 60 16.58 -7.35 8.25
C ARG A 60 15.93 -7.50 6.88
N ALA A 61 15.14 -6.52 6.44
CA ALA A 61 14.65 -6.42 5.06
C ALA A 61 15.42 -5.37 4.22
N GLY A 62 16.44 -4.72 4.79
CA GLY A 62 17.26 -3.73 4.10
C GLY A 62 16.59 -2.35 3.95
N PHE A 63 15.66 -1.97 4.84
CA PHE A 63 15.01 -0.66 4.85
C PHE A 63 15.60 0.31 5.88
N GLY A 64 16.54 -0.11 6.71
CA GLY A 64 17.15 0.73 7.75
C GLY A 64 17.74 2.05 7.22
N ASP A 65 18.31 2.05 6.01
CA ASP A 65 18.84 3.26 5.40
C ASP A 65 17.77 4.32 5.11
N PHE A 66 16.53 3.92 4.77
CA PHE A 66 15.43 4.88 4.64
C PHE A 66 15.18 5.58 5.98
N VAL A 67 15.04 4.79 7.05
CA VAL A 67 14.76 5.31 8.40
C VAL A 67 15.89 6.18 8.92
N ARG A 68 17.16 5.78 8.72
CA ARG A 68 18.33 6.53 9.21
C ARG A 68 18.57 7.84 8.46
N ARG A 69 18.33 7.88 7.14
CA ARG A 69 18.63 9.06 6.31
C ARG A 69 17.48 10.06 6.23
N PHE A 70 16.24 9.60 6.41
CA PHE A 70 15.06 10.45 6.28
C PHE A 70 15.04 11.67 7.22
N PRO A 71 15.44 11.59 8.50
CA PRO A 71 15.53 12.77 9.36
C PRO A 71 16.45 13.85 8.78
N ALA A 72 17.64 13.47 8.29
CA ALA A 72 18.57 14.42 7.67
C ALA A 72 18.00 15.05 6.39
N ALA A 73 17.18 14.30 5.64
CA ALA A 73 16.48 14.82 4.46
C ALA A 73 15.38 15.81 4.84
N LEU A 74 14.60 15.56 5.89
CA LEU A 74 13.65 16.55 6.42
C LEU A 74 14.38 17.84 6.86
N CYS A 75 15.56 17.69 7.45
CA CYS A 75 16.39 18.80 7.91
C CYS A 75 17.04 19.64 6.78
N SER A 76 17.07 19.14 5.55
CA SER A 76 17.59 19.90 4.41
C SER A 76 16.56 20.85 3.81
N VAL A 77 15.27 20.64 4.09
CA VAL A 77 14.15 21.47 3.62
C VAL A 77 14.23 22.87 4.23
N ARG A 78 14.23 23.90 3.39
CA ARG A 78 14.35 25.31 3.79
C ARG A 78 13.06 26.09 3.61
N THR A 79 12.15 25.62 2.77
CA THR A 79 10.90 26.32 2.45
C THR A 79 9.68 25.39 2.51
N PRO A 80 8.45 25.93 2.75
CA PRO A 80 7.22 25.14 2.68
C PRO A 80 7.01 24.42 1.33
N ALA A 81 7.45 25.05 0.23
CA ALA A 81 7.29 24.52 -1.12
C ALA A 81 8.15 23.27 -1.40
N GLU A 82 9.26 23.10 -0.68
CA GLU A 82 10.16 21.94 -0.80
C GLU A 82 9.65 20.71 -0.04
N ALA A 83 8.86 20.91 1.02
CA ALA A 83 8.43 19.83 1.92
C ALA A 83 7.56 18.79 1.21
N GLY A 84 6.60 19.23 0.39
CA GLY A 84 5.71 18.34 -0.36
C GLY A 84 6.46 17.41 -1.33
N PRO A 85 7.22 17.96 -2.30
CA PRO A 85 8.00 17.16 -3.25
C PRO A 85 9.01 16.22 -2.58
N LEU A 86 9.63 16.64 -1.46
CA LEU A 86 10.50 15.76 -0.69
C LEU A 86 9.73 14.54 -0.15
N LEU A 87 8.57 14.74 0.44
CA LEU A 87 7.75 13.65 0.98
C LEU A 87 7.19 12.74 -0.11
N ASP A 88 6.78 13.29 -1.24
CA ASP A 88 6.35 12.50 -2.40
C ASP A 88 7.51 11.59 -2.86
N GLY A 89 8.70 12.17 -3.09
CA GLY A 89 9.86 11.44 -3.59
C GLY A 89 10.37 10.37 -2.62
N TRP A 90 10.40 10.64 -1.31
CA TRP A 90 10.78 9.63 -0.31
C TRP A 90 9.73 8.53 -0.16
N GLY A 91 8.44 8.88 -0.23
CA GLY A 91 7.36 7.91 -0.20
C GLY A 91 7.40 6.98 -1.42
N GLU A 92 7.53 7.54 -2.62
CA GLU A 92 7.65 6.78 -3.86
C GLU A 92 8.90 5.90 -3.86
N ALA A 93 10.05 6.42 -3.42
CA ALA A 93 11.28 5.62 -3.31
C ALA A 93 11.12 4.43 -2.35
N LEU A 94 10.41 4.61 -1.24
CA LEU A 94 10.09 3.54 -0.29
C LEU A 94 9.17 2.48 -0.93
N TRP A 95 8.09 2.91 -1.58
CA TRP A 95 7.16 2.02 -2.30
C TRP A 95 7.90 1.19 -3.36
N GLN A 96 8.70 1.84 -4.21
CA GLN A 96 9.46 1.18 -5.25
C GLN A 96 10.52 0.22 -4.70
N ALA A 97 11.13 0.55 -3.56
CA ALA A 97 12.05 -0.37 -2.88
C ALA A 97 11.33 -1.62 -2.36
N ALA A 98 10.11 -1.49 -1.84
CA ALA A 98 9.28 -2.60 -1.40
C ALA A 98 8.82 -3.49 -2.57
N VAL A 99 8.32 -2.91 -3.66
CA VAL A 99 7.94 -3.65 -4.87
C VAL A 99 9.14 -4.41 -5.44
N ARG A 100 10.28 -3.74 -5.66
CA ARG A 100 11.49 -4.41 -6.18
C ARG A 100 12.00 -5.51 -5.26
N ARG A 101 11.88 -5.33 -3.94
CA ARG A 101 12.24 -6.38 -2.97
C ARG A 101 11.31 -7.59 -3.09
N ALA A 102 10.00 -7.37 -3.04
CA ALA A 102 8.98 -8.41 -3.20
C ALA A 102 9.15 -9.22 -4.50
N GLN A 103 9.74 -8.58 -5.51
CA GLN A 103 10.00 -9.17 -6.81
C GLN A 103 11.40 -9.76 -6.99
N GLY A 104 12.21 -9.82 -5.93
CA GLY A 104 13.57 -10.37 -5.94
C GLY A 104 14.61 -9.51 -6.69
N GLN A 105 14.26 -8.28 -7.05
CA GLN A 105 15.11 -7.35 -7.82
C GLN A 105 16.00 -6.48 -6.92
N ARG A 106 15.70 -6.44 -5.62
CA ARG A 106 16.52 -5.76 -4.60
C ARG A 106 17.04 -6.80 -3.61
N PRO A 107 18.23 -7.38 -3.83
CA PRO A 107 18.86 -8.24 -2.84
C PRO A 107 19.24 -7.42 -1.62
N GLY A 108 19.02 -7.97 -0.43
CA GLY A 108 19.34 -7.30 0.82
C GLY A 108 18.47 -7.79 1.97
N GLY A 109 19.09 -7.91 3.14
CA GLY A 109 18.45 -8.51 4.30
C GLY A 109 18.39 -10.04 4.24
N ASP A 110 17.90 -10.65 5.32
CA ASP A 110 17.74 -12.10 5.49
C ASP A 110 16.26 -12.50 5.69
N LEU A 111 15.33 -11.56 5.58
CA LEU A 111 13.90 -11.85 5.55
C LEU A 111 13.44 -12.33 4.15
N PRO A 112 12.31 -13.05 4.07
CA PRO A 112 11.69 -13.47 2.83
C PRO A 112 11.37 -12.28 1.93
N ALA A 113 11.62 -12.42 0.64
CA ALA A 113 11.45 -11.33 -0.32
C ALA A 113 10.00 -10.81 -0.37
N GLY A 114 9.02 -11.73 -0.38
CA GLY A 114 7.58 -11.45 -0.56
C GLY A 114 6.87 -10.82 0.65
N ASP A 115 7.58 -10.60 1.75
CA ASP A 115 7.07 -10.09 3.03
C ASP A 115 6.60 -8.62 2.92
N ASP A 116 5.35 -8.36 3.34
CA ASP A 116 4.74 -7.02 3.32
C ASP A 116 5.09 -6.14 4.53
N ARG A 117 5.46 -6.76 5.66
CA ARG A 117 5.71 -6.08 6.94
C ARG A 117 6.80 -5.01 6.88
N PRO A 118 7.92 -5.18 6.15
CA PRO A 118 8.97 -4.18 6.09
C PRO A 118 8.51 -2.82 5.57
N LEU A 119 7.60 -2.79 4.58
CA LEU A 119 7.06 -1.54 4.05
C LEU A 119 6.26 -0.81 5.13
N TYR A 120 5.36 -1.52 5.81
CA TYR A 120 4.52 -0.97 6.86
C TYR A 120 5.36 -0.40 8.02
N TRP A 121 6.28 -1.18 8.57
CA TRP A 121 7.09 -0.74 9.70
C TRP A 121 8.07 0.40 9.34
N ALA A 122 8.65 0.37 8.14
CA ALA A 122 9.51 1.47 7.68
C ALA A 122 8.71 2.77 7.50
N ARG A 123 7.48 2.67 6.95
CA ARG A 123 6.56 3.82 6.82
C ARG A 123 6.25 4.43 8.18
N LEU A 124 5.93 3.62 9.20
CA LEU A 124 5.66 4.11 10.56
C LEU A 124 6.89 4.78 11.21
N ALA A 125 8.08 4.20 11.04
CA ALA A 125 9.31 4.80 11.56
C ALA A 125 9.59 6.16 10.89
N MET A 126 9.34 6.27 9.59
CA MET A 126 9.50 7.53 8.86
C MET A 126 8.41 8.56 9.23
N THR A 127 7.15 8.18 9.39
CA THR A 127 6.11 9.12 9.85
C THR A 127 6.33 9.58 11.28
N THR A 128 6.98 8.76 12.12
CA THR A 128 7.46 9.18 13.46
C THR A 128 8.52 10.28 13.35
N ALA A 129 9.49 10.13 12.45
CA ALA A 129 10.48 11.18 12.19
C ALA A 129 9.82 12.47 11.67
N LEU A 130 8.83 12.36 10.78
CA LEU A 130 8.06 13.50 10.29
C LEU A 130 7.26 14.18 11.42
N ALA A 131 6.65 13.42 12.33
CA ALA A 131 5.94 13.97 13.49
C ALA A 131 6.86 14.76 14.43
N ARG A 132 8.11 14.34 14.56
CA ARG A 132 9.13 14.98 15.41
C ARG A 132 9.83 16.17 14.74
N TRP A 133 9.64 16.38 13.44
CA TRP A 133 10.33 17.43 12.69
C TRP A 133 9.73 18.82 12.94
N GLU A 134 10.61 19.79 13.22
CA GLU A 134 10.26 21.19 13.47
C GLU A 134 11.01 22.13 12.51
N PRO A 135 10.46 22.37 11.31
CA PRO A 135 11.03 23.35 10.40
C PRO A 135 10.94 24.77 10.96
N GLY A 136 11.84 25.65 10.51
CA GLY A 136 11.80 27.08 10.82
C GLY A 136 10.68 27.86 10.12
N PHE A 137 9.72 27.16 9.51
CA PHE A 137 8.60 27.71 8.75
C PHE A 137 7.31 26.92 9.10
N PRO A 138 6.11 27.52 8.95
CA PRO A 138 4.86 26.82 9.23
C PRO A 138 4.65 25.66 8.26
N VAL A 139 4.12 24.55 8.79
CA VAL A 139 3.78 23.36 8.00
C VAL A 139 2.41 22.81 8.41
N ASP A 140 1.66 22.35 7.41
CA ASP A 140 0.48 21.51 7.61
C ASP A 140 0.93 20.06 7.73
N ARG A 141 1.16 19.60 8.97
CA ARG A 141 1.67 18.25 9.24
C ARG A 141 0.72 17.15 8.76
N PRO A 142 -0.60 17.20 9.00
CA PRO A 142 -1.54 16.24 8.42
C PRO A 142 -1.45 16.15 6.90
N ALA A 143 -1.43 17.28 6.18
CA ALA A 143 -1.33 17.27 4.73
C ALA A 143 -0.01 16.67 4.24
N LEU A 144 1.11 17.03 4.87
CA LEU A 144 2.42 16.48 4.57
C LEU A 144 2.49 14.97 4.83
N ARG A 145 1.95 14.50 5.97
CA ARG A 145 1.84 13.06 6.25
C ARG A 145 1.00 12.35 5.19
N GLY A 146 -0.13 12.93 4.80
CA GLY A 146 -1.00 12.39 3.75
C GLY A 146 -0.28 12.20 2.42
N ARG A 147 0.54 13.17 2.00
CA ARG A 147 1.38 13.05 0.79
C ARG A 147 2.36 11.89 0.85
N PHE A 148 3.11 11.78 1.96
CA PHE A 148 4.05 10.68 2.17
C PHE A 148 3.35 9.31 2.19
N GLU A 149 2.20 9.23 2.88
CA GLU A 149 1.40 8.01 2.96
C GLU A 149 0.86 7.61 1.58
N ASP A 150 0.21 8.52 0.83
CA ASP A 150 -0.28 8.24 -0.52
C ASP A 150 0.87 7.75 -1.44
N ALA A 151 2.02 8.43 -1.44
CA ALA A 151 3.18 8.03 -2.25
C ALA A 151 3.76 6.66 -1.83
N SER A 152 3.92 6.40 -0.54
CA SER A 152 4.47 5.14 -0.01
C SER A 152 3.51 3.94 -0.05
N ARG A 153 2.28 4.16 -0.53
CA ARG A 153 1.23 3.14 -0.72
C ARG A 153 0.96 2.82 -2.19
N GLY A 154 1.70 3.46 -3.08
CA GLY A 154 1.55 3.31 -4.52
C GLY A 154 0.42 4.14 -5.13
N LEU A 155 -0.20 5.08 -4.40
CA LEU A 155 -1.27 5.91 -4.99
C LEU A 155 -0.72 6.89 -6.03
N ALA A 156 0.54 7.33 -5.87
CA ALA A 156 1.19 8.28 -6.77
C ALA A 156 1.78 7.64 -8.05
N ASP A 157 2.31 6.41 -7.97
CA ASP A 157 2.93 5.69 -9.09
C ASP A 157 2.18 4.39 -9.44
N ASN A 158 0.91 4.54 -9.83
CA ASN A 158 0.04 3.43 -10.25
C ASN A 158 -0.39 3.51 -11.72
N ALA A 159 0.28 4.32 -12.55
CA ALA A 159 0.00 4.42 -13.99
C ALA A 159 0.33 3.12 -14.70
N PHE A 160 -0.56 2.67 -15.59
CA PHE A 160 -0.28 1.54 -16.46
C PHE A 160 0.78 1.93 -17.49
N GLN A 161 1.71 1.02 -17.74
CA GLN A 161 2.75 1.14 -18.77
C GLN A 161 2.55 0.13 -19.90
N ALA A 162 1.40 -0.52 -19.93
CA ALA A 162 0.99 -1.54 -20.89
C ALA A 162 0.91 -0.97 -22.31
N PRO A 163 1.55 -1.63 -23.30
CA PRO A 163 1.29 -1.32 -24.70
C PRO A 163 -0.13 -1.77 -25.09
N ALA A 164 -0.59 -1.32 -26.26
CA ALA A 164 -1.86 -1.75 -26.82
C ALA A 164 -1.96 -3.28 -26.89
N GLY A 165 -3.14 -3.82 -26.55
CA GLY A 165 -3.40 -5.26 -26.53
C GLY A 165 -3.06 -5.97 -25.22
N VAL A 166 -2.38 -5.32 -24.28
CA VAL A 166 -2.18 -5.83 -22.92
C VAL A 166 -3.32 -5.34 -22.03
N ARG A 167 -3.97 -6.26 -21.32
CA ARG A 167 -5.07 -5.96 -20.40
C ARG A 167 -4.54 -5.27 -19.13
N ARG A 168 -5.31 -4.36 -18.56
CA ARG A 168 -4.93 -3.52 -17.42
C ARG A 168 -5.72 -3.96 -16.19
N VAL A 169 -5.05 -4.58 -15.23
CA VAL A 169 -5.65 -5.10 -13.99
C VAL A 169 -5.24 -4.19 -12.85
N PHE A 170 -6.19 -3.56 -12.16
CA PHE A 170 -5.89 -2.76 -10.96
C PHE A 170 -6.35 -3.49 -9.70
N ILE A 171 -5.45 -3.64 -8.73
CA ILE A 171 -5.75 -4.34 -7.48
C ILE A 171 -5.44 -3.47 -6.25
N SER A 172 -6.05 -3.81 -5.12
CA SER A 172 -5.61 -3.30 -3.82
C SER A 172 -5.30 -4.45 -2.88
N GLY A 173 -4.34 -4.22 -1.97
CA GLY A 173 -4.16 -5.01 -0.75
C GLY A 173 -4.28 -4.11 0.49
N PHE A 174 -4.05 -4.69 1.67
CA PHE A 174 -4.05 -3.96 2.94
C PHE A 174 -2.73 -4.09 3.70
N ASP A 175 -2.45 -3.10 4.55
CA ASP A 175 -1.40 -3.20 5.57
C ASP A 175 -1.68 -4.37 6.56
N PRO A 176 -0.65 -4.85 7.30
CA PRO A 176 -0.82 -5.73 8.45
C PRO A 176 -1.76 -5.20 9.53
N PHE A 177 -2.42 -6.11 10.24
CA PHE A 177 -3.43 -5.79 11.24
C PHE A 177 -3.49 -6.82 12.38
N GLY A 178 -4.06 -6.43 13.53
CA GLY A 178 -4.04 -7.22 14.77
C GLY A 178 -2.68 -7.21 15.48
N LEU A 179 -1.96 -6.11 15.33
CA LEU A 179 -0.55 -5.98 15.72
C LEU A 179 -0.32 -5.76 17.23
N ASP A 180 -1.36 -5.40 17.98
CA ASP A 180 -1.29 -5.35 19.46
C ASP A 180 -1.16 -6.75 20.07
N THR A 181 -1.73 -7.76 19.42
CA THR A 181 -1.60 -9.15 19.86
C THR A 181 -0.34 -9.80 19.32
N GLU A 182 0.00 -9.56 18.06
CA GLU A 182 1.15 -10.19 17.41
C GLU A 182 1.74 -9.24 16.36
N PRO A 183 2.82 -8.49 16.69
CA PRO A 183 3.41 -7.51 15.77
C PRO A 183 4.16 -8.16 14.59
N ARG A 184 4.34 -9.50 14.60
CA ARG A 184 4.90 -10.24 13.46
C ARG A 184 3.84 -10.61 12.41
N ARG A 185 2.55 -10.34 12.63
CA ARG A 185 1.51 -10.61 11.62
C ARG A 185 1.82 -9.87 10.32
N ALA A 186 1.67 -10.58 9.22
CA ALA A 186 1.69 -10.06 7.86
C ALA A 186 0.26 -10.03 7.31
N ASN A 187 0.07 -9.41 6.16
CA ASN A 187 -1.18 -9.46 5.42
C ASN A 187 -0.94 -9.98 3.99
N PRO A 188 -1.38 -11.20 3.66
CA PRO A 188 -1.12 -11.79 2.34
C PRO A 188 -1.70 -10.97 1.18
N SER A 189 -2.71 -10.13 1.41
CA SER A 189 -3.20 -9.19 0.39
C SER A 189 -2.18 -8.09 0.06
N GLY A 190 -1.47 -7.57 1.07
CA GLY A 190 -0.35 -6.64 0.91
C GLY A 190 0.83 -7.31 0.20
N SER A 191 1.17 -8.54 0.59
CA SER A 191 2.23 -9.33 -0.05
C SER A 191 1.93 -9.55 -1.54
N ALA A 192 0.68 -9.90 -1.89
CA ALA A 192 0.26 -10.05 -3.29
C ALA A 192 0.34 -8.72 -4.07
N ALA A 193 -0.12 -7.61 -3.49
CA ALA A 193 -0.05 -6.29 -4.11
C ALA A 193 1.39 -5.91 -4.48
N LEU A 194 2.35 -6.10 -3.57
CA LEU A 194 3.76 -5.79 -3.80
C LEU A 194 4.40 -6.71 -4.86
N GLN A 195 4.12 -8.01 -4.79
CA GLN A 195 4.68 -8.98 -5.73
C GLN A 195 4.16 -8.80 -7.16
N LEU A 196 2.91 -8.37 -7.31
CA LEU A 196 2.25 -8.22 -8.62
C LEU A 196 2.35 -6.82 -9.23
N ASN A 197 2.60 -5.76 -8.46
CA ASN A 197 2.65 -4.40 -9.00
C ASN A 197 3.67 -4.25 -10.14
N GLY A 198 3.23 -3.79 -11.31
CA GLY A 198 4.03 -3.63 -12.51
C GLY A 198 4.38 -4.94 -13.24
N ARG A 199 3.93 -6.11 -12.76
CA ARG A 199 4.17 -7.39 -13.44
C ARG A 199 3.23 -7.59 -14.61
N ARG A 200 3.72 -8.31 -15.63
CA ARG A 200 2.90 -8.85 -16.71
C ARG A 200 2.63 -10.34 -16.52
N ILE A 201 1.37 -10.71 -16.37
CA ILE A 201 0.90 -12.09 -16.22
C ILE A 201 0.30 -12.60 -17.53
N THR A 202 0.22 -13.93 -17.69
CA THR A 202 -0.53 -14.58 -18.77
C THR A 202 -1.89 -14.96 -18.19
N LEU A 203 -2.96 -14.52 -18.83
CA LEU A 203 -4.32 -14.88 -18.44
C LEU A 203 -4.68 -16.30 -18.91
N ALA A 204 -5.76 -16.87 -18.38
CA ALA A 204 -6.17 -18.24 -18.68
C ALA A 204 -6.48 -18.48 -20.18
N ASP A 205 -6.82 -17.43 -20.93
CA ASP A 205 -7.04 -17.47 -22.39
C ASP A 205 -5.74 -17.30 -23.21
N GLY A 206 -4.58 -17.21 -22.56
CA GLY A 206 -3.27 -16.98 -23.18
C GLY A 206 -2.95 -15.52 -23.46
N SER A 207 -3.87 -14.59 -23.25
CA SER A 207 -3.62 -13.15 -23.39
C SER A 207 -2.73 -12.61 -22.26
N ARG A 208 -2.26 -11.37 -22.38
CA ARG A 208 -1.32 -10.75 -21.43
C ARG A 208 -2.00 -9.63 -20.66
N ALA A 209 -1.72 -9.53 -19.37
CA ALA A 209 -2.18 -8.43 -18.52
C ALA A 209 -1.04 -7.78 -17.75
N GLU A 210 -1.04 -6.47 -17.60
CA GLU A 210 -0.25 -5.73 -16.61
C GLU A 210 -1.09 -5.52 -15.36
N VAL A 211 -0.50 -5.80 -14.20
CA VAL A 211 -1.11 -5.54 -12.89
C VAL A 211 -0.52 -4.26 -12.30
N ARG A 212 -1.38 -3.36 -11.82
CA ARG A 212 -0.99 -2.23 -10.96
C ARG A 212 -1.70 -2.34 -9.62
N ALA A 213 -1.03 -1.95 -8.56
CA ALA A 213 -1.53 -2.18 -7.20
C ALA A 213 -1.33 -0.98 -6.27
N VAL A 214 -2.17 -0.92 -5.23
CA VAL A 214 -1.99 -0.07 -4.05
C VAL A 214 -2.10 -0.89 -2.76
N VAL A 215 -1.52 -0.41 -1.67
CA VAL A 215 -1.70 -0.98 -0.32
C VAL A 215 -2.39 0.02 0.59
N LEU A 216 -3.62 -0.30 0.99
CA LEU A 216 -4.50 0.57 1.78
C LEU A 216 -4.27 0.36 3.29
N PRO A 217 -4.45 1.42 4.10
CA PRO A 217 -4.35 1.32 5.56
C PRO A 217 -5.56 0.60 6.14
N VAL A 218 -5.37 -0.08 7.27
CA VAL A 218 -6.47 -0.60 8.09
C VAL A 218 -6.85 0.47 9.12
N ARG A 219 -7.39 1.60 8.62
CA ARG A 219 -7.79 2.78 9.41
C ARG A 219 -9.06 3.42 8.86
N TYR A 220 -10.07 3.62 9.71
CA TYR A 220 -11.34 4.22 9.30
C TYR A 220 -11.19 5.68 8.84
N ALA A 221 -10.33 6.45 9.50
CA ALA A 221 -10.14 7.86 9.18
C ALA A 221 -9.67 8.09 7.72
N ASP A 222 -8.82 7.21 7.18
CA ASP A 222 -8.35 7.30 5.80
C ASP A 222 -9.46 6.98 4.79
N PHE A 223 -10.33 6.02 5.13
CA PHE A 223 -11.51 5.68 4.35
C PHE A 223 -12.52 6.83 4.34
N ASP A 224 -12.76 7.44 5.51
CA ASP A 224 -13.62 8.61 5.66
C ASP A 224 -13.07 9.81 4.88
N ALA A 225 -11.74 9.95 4.81
CA ALA A 225 -11.05 10.94 3.99
C ALA A 225 -10.99 10.57 2.49
N GLY A 226 -11.62 9.48 2.06
CA GLY A 226 -11.78 9.12 0.64
C GLY A 226 -10.55 8.48 0.00
N ILE A 227 -9.71 7.76 0.75
CA ILE A 227 -8.51 7.11 0.18
C ILE A 227 -8.84 6.10 -0.93
N VAL A 228 -9.97 5.40 -0.83
CA VAL A 228 -10.42 4.45 -1.86
C VAL A 228 -10.74 5.20 -3.15
N GLU A 229 -11.48 6.30 -3.06
CA GLU A 229 -11.80 7.13 -4.22
C GLU A 229 -10.54 7.73 -4.85
N ARG A 230 -9.60 8.24 -4.03
CA ARG A 230 -8.30 8.74 -4.54
C ARG A 230 -7.48 7.67 -5.26
N ALA A 231 -7.49 6.43 -4.77
CA ALA A 231 -6.75 5.33 -5.38
C ALA A 231 -7.40 4.82 -6.69
N PHE A 232 -8.73 4.68 -6.71
CA PHE A 232 -9.43 4.01 -7.80
C PHE A 232 -9.92 4.98 -8.90
N ALA A 233 -10.31 6.22 -8.59
CA ALA A 233 -10.87 7.14 -9.59
C ALA A 233 -9.93 7.36 -10.80
N PRO A 234 -8.61 7.62 -10.62
CA PRO A 234 -7.69 7.80 -11.74
C PRO A 234 -7.56 6.55 -12.62
N ARG A 235 -7.88 5.37 -12.09
CA ARG A 235 -7.86 4.10 -12.82
C ARG A 235 -9.21 3.77 -13.44
N LEU A 236 -10.28 4.43 -13.05
CA LEU A 236 -11.59 4.26 -13.69
C LEU A 236 -11.79 5.25 -14.83
N THR A 237 -11.32 6.49 -14.70
CA THR A 237 -11.45 7.52 -15.76
C THR A 237 -10.35 7.44 -16.81
N GLY A 238 -9.20 6.86 -16.46
CA GLY A 238 -8.00 6.87 -17.30
C GLY A 238 -7.22 8.18 -17.24
N ASP A 239 -7.60 9.09 -16.35
CA ASP A 239 -6.83 10.29 -16.08
C ASP A 239 -5.52 9.91 -15.38
N SER A 240 -4.40 10.23 -16.02
CA SER A 240 -3.15 10.45 -15.34
C SER A 240 -3.33 11.74 -14.54
N GLY A 241 -3.68 11.62 -13.24
CA GLY A 241 -3.73 12.77 -12.34
C GLY A 241 -2.52 13.69 -12.54
N SER A 242 -2.69 14.99 -12.30
CA SER A 242 -1.84 16.13 -12.68
C SER A 242 -0.36 16.14 -12.25
N GLY A 243 0.26 15.00 -11.93
CA GLY A 243 1.70 14.88 -11.72
C GLY A 243 2.46 14.98 -13.04
N SER A 244 3.50 15.82 -13.08
CA SER A 244 4.29 16.18 -14.27
C SER A 244 5.18 15.06 -14.83
N GLY A 245 4.77 13.80 -14.71
CA GLY A 245 5.48 12.65 -15.25
C GLY A 245 5.25 12.53 -16.75
N SER A 246 6.29 12.78 -17.55
CA SER A 246 6.34 12.62 -19.01
C SER A 246 6.26 11.14 -19.47
N GLY A 247 5.36 10.34 -18.89
CA GLY A 247 5.15 8.94 -19.25
C GLY A 247 3.88 8.77 -20.07
N SER A 248 3.99 8.19 -21.26
CA SER A 248 2.91 7.83 -22.20
C SER A 248 1.93 6.73 -21.67
N GLY A 249 1.67 6.68 -20.37
CA GLY A 249 0.87 5.67 -19.69
C GLY A 249 -0.49 6.19 -19.25
N SER A 250 -1.30 6.69 -20.18
CA SER A 250 -2.71 7.02 -19.94
C SER A 250 -3.56 5.76 -20.13
N GLY A 251 -4.18 5.26 -19.07
CA GLY A 251 -5.05 4.11 -19.22
C GLY A 251 -5.96 3.88 -18.02
N SER A 252 -7.26 3.82 -18.28
CA SER A 252 -8.19 3.20 -17.35
C SER A 252 -7.81 1.74 -17.16
N ALA A 253 -8.10 1.16 -16.00
CA ALA A 253 -8.12 -0.28 -15.83
C ALA A 253 -9.16 -0.90 -16.78
N ASP A 254 -9.01 -2.19 -17.04
CA ASP A 254 -10.00 -3.01 -17.72
C ASP A 254 -10.73 -3.96 -16.74
N VAL A 255 -10.20 -4.14 -15.54
CA VAL A 255 -10.78 -4.87 -14.41
C VAL A 255 -10.21 -4.34 -13.09
N ILE A 256 -11.03 -4.31 -12.05
CA ILE A 256 -10.58 -3.99 -10.68
C ILE A 256 -10.87 -5.15 -9.74
N THR A 257 -9.93 -5.47 -8.85
CA THR A 257 -10.14 -6.48 -7.79
C THR A 257 -9.55 -5.98 -6.49
N THR A 258 -10.38 -5.71 -5.50
CA THR A 258 -9.91 -5.44 -4.14
C THR A 258 -9.58 -6.77 -3.47
N ILE A 259 -8.48 -6.84 -2.71
CA ILE A 259 -8.03 -8.07 -2.06
C ILE A 259 -7.84 -7.81 -0.57
N SER A 260 -8.39 -8.69 0.26
CA SER A 260 -8.29 -8.65 1.73
C SER A 260 -7.93 -10.02 2.28
N GLN A 261 -7.40 -10.10 3.50
CA GLN A 261 -7.34 -11.37 4.21
C GLN A 261 -8.71 -11.72 4.79
N GLY A 262 -9.19 -12.95 4.58
CA GLY A 262 -10.48 -13.42 5.06
C GLY A 262 -10.37 -14.62 5.99
N TYR A 263 -10.78 -15.80 5.53
CA TYR A 263 -11.10 -16.96 6.37
C TYR A 263 -9.95 -17.99 6.42
N PRO A 264 -9.87 -18.85 7.44
CA PRO A 264 -8.85 -19.90 7.48
C PRO A 264 -8.99 -20.89 6.30
N GLY A 265 -7.92 -21.08 5.54
CA GLY A 265 -7.79 -22.18 4.57
C GLY A 265 -8.64 -22.10 3.30
N ILE A 266 -9.19 -20.93 2.95
CA ILE A 266 -10.09 -20.77 1.79
C ILE A 266 -9.94 -19.39 1.16
N PHE A 267 -10.06 -19.33 -0.17
CA PHE A 267 -10.33 -18.08 -0.90
C PHE A 267 -11.83 -17.92 -1.15
N THR A 268 -12.33 -16.70 -1.00
CA THR A 268 -13.71 -16.37 -1.36
C THR A 268 -13.74 -15.19 -2.32
N LEU A 269 -14.40 -15.38 -3.46
CA LEU A 269 -14.88 -14.29 -4.29
C LEU A 269 -16.21 -13.82 -3.72
N GLU A 270 -16.29 -12.57 -3.29
CA GLU A 270 -17.51 -12.06 -2.65
C GLU A 270 -18.56 -11.70 -3.70
N ALA A 271 -19.75 -12.29 -3.59
CA ALA A 271 -20.84 -12.00 -4.51
C ALA A 271 -21.44 -10.61 -4.27
N TRP A 272 -21.38 -10.11 -3.03
CA TRP A 272 -22.04 -8.87 -2.60
C TRP A 272 -21.14 -8.03 -1.70
N ALA A 273 -21.04 -6.74 -2.00
CA ALA A 273 -20.50 -5.73 -1.08
C ALA A 273 -21.64 -4.95 -0.45
N GLY A 274 -21.64 -4.79 0.87
CA GLY A 274 -22.66 -4.08 1.64
C GLY A 274 -22.27 -2.63 1.96
N ARG A 275 -23.25 -1.74 2.03
CA ARG A 275 -23.05 -0.30 2.25
C ARG A 275 -22.62 0.09 3.67
N ALA A 276 -22.90 -0.75 4.66
CA ALA A 276 -22.78 -0.40 6.07
C ALA A 276 -21.46 -0.83 6.73
N ARG A 277 -21.15 -0.16 7.85
CA ARG A 277 -20.23 -0.61 8.89
C ARG A 277 -21.02 -1.23 10.05
N SER A 278 -20.55 -2.36 10.56
CA SER A 278 -21.19 -3.07 11.68
C SER A 278 -20.20 -3.86 12.54
N ALA A 279 -18.94 -3.44 12.58
CA ALA A 279 -17.85 -4.24 13.13
C ALA A 279 -17.49 -3.95 14.59
N ASP A 280 -18.19 -3.05 15.28
CA ASP A 280 -17.91 -2.78 16.69
C ASP A 280 -18.16 -4.06 17.54
N PRO A 281 -17.32 -4.34 18.55
CA PRO A 281 -16.29 -3.50 19.14
C PRO A 281 -14.87 -3.72 18.55
N TYR A 282 -14.74 -4.20 17.31
CA TYR A 282 -13.44 -4.51 16.72
C TYR A 282 -12.75 -3.25 16.17
N PRO A 283 -11.60 -2.83 16.73
CA PRO A 283 -10.96 -1.58 16.36
C PRO A 283 -10.05 -1.71 15.13
N ASP A 284 -9.76 -0.57 14.51
CA ASP A 284 -8.73 -0.42 13.48
C ASP A 284 -7.31 -0.35 14.04
N ASN A 285 -6.30 -0.20 13.18
CA ASN A 285 -4.89 -0.14 13.63
C ASN A 285 -4.61 1.04 14.58
N THR A 286 -5.46 2.06 14.64
CA THR A 286 -5.33 3.19 15.57
C THR A 286 -6.13 3.02 16.86
N GLY A 287 -6.87 1.94 17.00
CA GLY A 287 -7.79 1.73 18.13
C GLY A 287 -9.18 2.34 17.90
N SER A 288 -9.49 2.84 16.70
CA SER A 288 -10.77 3.49 16.40
C SER A 288 -11.83 2.45 16.04
N LEU A 289 -13.05 2.67 16.54
CA LEU A 289 -14.22 1.85 16.22
C LEU A 289 -14.89 2.29 14.91
N SER A 290 -15.65 1.38 14.32
CA SER A 290 -16.41 1.61 13.09
C SER A 290 -17.59 2.57 13.30
N GLY A 291 -18.11 2.59 14.53
CA GLY A 291 -19.30 3.35 14.94
C GLY A 291 -20.61 2.60 14.71
N GLY A 292 -20.58 1.35 14.23
CA GLY A 292 -21.77 0.52 14.02
C GLY A 292 -21.61 -0.88 14.57
N THR A 293 -22.71 -1.45 15.06
CA THR A 293 -22.81 -2.86 15.46
C THR A 293 -23.68 -3.62 14.47
N ARG A 294 -23.74 -4.95 14.60
CA ARG A 294 -24.68 -5.78 13.84
C ARG A 294 -26.14 -5.32 13.99
N GLU A 295 -26.55 -4.91 15.19
CA GLU A 295 -27.91 -4.45 15.50
C GLU A 295 -28.14 -3.00 15.06
N HIS A 296 -27.09 -2.19 15.05
CA HIS A 296 -27.13 -0.77 14.69
C HIS A 296 -26.05 -0.44 13.64
N PRO A 297 -26.22 -0.94 12.40
CA PRO A 297 -25.28 -0.66 11.33
C PRO A 297 -25.32 0.83 10.95
N VAL A 298 -24.17 1.38 10.59
CA VAL A 298 -24.03 2.79 10.19
C VAL A 298 -23.50 2.93 8.77
N THR A 299 -23.88 4.01 8.10
CA THR A 299 -23.24 4.37 6.82
C THR A 299 -21.91 5.06 7.10
N ALA A 300 -20.83 4.61 6.45
CA ALA A 300 -19.52 5.25 6.58
C ALA A 300 -19.54 6.71 6.09
N PRO A 301 -18.84 7.64 6.75
CA PRO A 301 -18.66 9.00 6.27
C PRO A 301 -18.14 9.09 4.83
N GLY A 302 -18.61 10.09 4.09
CA GLY A 302 -18.23 10.30 2.68
C GLY A 302 -18.95 9.40 1.67
N LEU A 303 -19.76 8.43 2.11
CA LEU A 303 -20.65 7.68 1.22
C LEU A 303 -21.94 8.46 0.93
N GLY A 304 -22.15 8.82 -0.34
CA GLY A 304 -23.43 9.35 -0.81
C GLY A 304 -24.55 8.31 -0.79
N PRO A 305 -25.77 8.68 -1.24
CA PRO A 305 -26.83 7.72 -1.51
C PRO A 305 -26.36 6.64 -2.49
N GLY A 306 -26.81 5.40 -2.31
CA GLY A 306 -26.43 4.28 -3.16
C GLY A 306 -27.22 3.02 -2.85
N ALA A 307 -27.03 1.98 -3.65
CA ALA A 307 -27.62 0.67 -3.39
C ALA A 307 -27.10 0.11 -2.06
N GLU A 308 -27.95 -0.57 -1.29
CA GLU A 308 -27.54 -1.20 -0.03
C GLU A 308 -26.53 -2.32 -0.26
N PHE A 309 -26.69 -3.07 -1.35
CA PHE A 309 -25.75 -4.09 -1.78
C PHE A 309 -25.36 -3.90 -3.25
N ILE A 310 -24.10 -4.15 -3.57
CA ILE A 310 -23.56 -4.13 -4.93
C ILE A 310 -23.07 -5.52 -5.26
N ARG A 311 -23.61 -6.10 -6.35
CA ARG A 311 -23.19 -7.41 -6.84
C ARG A 311 -21.84 -7.33 -7.53
N THR A 312 -21.00 -8.34 -7.34
CA THR A 312 -19.78 -8.52 -8.13
C THR A 312 -20.11 -8.64 -9.62
N THR A 313 -19.21 -8.11 -10.43
CA THR A 313 -19.23 -8.22 -11.90
C THR A 313 -17.99 -8.93 -12.43
N LEU A 314 -17.13 -9.46 -11.54
CA LEU A 314 -16.05 -10.36 -11.94
C LEU A 314 -16.63 -11.65 -12.53
N PRO A 315 -15.96 -12.29 -13.50
CA PRO A 315 -16.32 -13.61 -14.00
C PRO A 315 -15.91 -14.67 -12.97
N THR A 316 -16.70 -14.80 -11.89
CA THR A 316 -16.36 -15.62 -10.72
C THR A 316 -16.25 -17.10 -11.04
N ASP A 317 -17.12 -17.61 -11.93
CA ASP A 317 -17.18 -19.02 -12.31
C ASP A 317 -15.90 -19.48 -13.02
N ALA A 318 -15.21 -18.56 -13.71
CA ALA A 318 -13.94 -18.85 -14.36
C ALA A 318 -12.84 -19.23 -13.35
N ALA A 319 -12.89 -18.67 -12.14
CA ALA A 319 -11.92 -18.96 -11.08
C ALA A 319 -12.38 -20.09 -10.16
N THR A 320 -13.63 -20.09 -9.68
CA THR A 320 -14.12 -21.11 -8.73
C THR A 320 -14.14 -22.53 -9.31
N GLY A 321 -14.25 -22.66 -10.64
CA GLY A 321 -14.15 -23.96 -11.33
C GLY A 321 -12.74 -24.39 -11.74
N SER A 322 -11.74 -23.50 -11.66
CA SER A 322 -10.42 -23.73 -12.27
C SER A 322 -9.24 -23.60 -11.30
N VAL A 323 -9.42 -22.88 -10.20
CA VAL A 323 -8.42 -22.65 -9.16
C VAL A 323 -8.92 -23.26 -7.86
N GLY A 324 -8.09 -24.04 -7.18
CA GLY A 324 -8.51 -24.77 -5.99
C GLY A 324 -7.39 -25.51 -5.27
N SER A 325 -6.14 -25.08 -5.44
CA SER A 325 -4.99 -25.74 -4.83
C SER A 325 -3.84 -24.74 -4.61
N PRO A 326 -3.29 -24.68 -3.39
CA PRO A 326 -3.60 -25.54 -2.25
C PRO A 326 -4.91 -25.21 -1.52
N TYR A 327 -5.56 -24.09 -1.81
CA TYR A 327 -6.79 -23.68 -1.13
C TYR A 327 -8.00 -23.69 -2.08
N PRO A 328 -9.20 -24.12 -1.64
CA PRO A 328 -10.40 -23.97 -2.45
C PRO A 328 -10.71 -22.49 -2.71
N VAL A 329 -11.27 -22.20 -3.90
CA VAL A 329 -11.79 -20.89 -4.26
C VAL A 329 -13.30 -20.98 -4.41
N LEU A 330 -14.05 -20.36 -3.51
CA LEU A 330 -15.52 -20.38 -3.50
C LEU A 330 -16.12 -19.03 -3.86
N LEU A 331 -17.34 -19.04 -4.38
CA LEU A 331 -18.18 -17.85 -4.44
C LEU A 331 -18.94 -17.75 -3.12
N ASN A 332 -18.71 -16.68 -2.35
CA ASN A 332 -19.44 -16.42 -1.13
C ASN A 332 -20.65 -15.53 -1.43
N THR A 333 -21.85 -16.07 -1.26
CA THR A 333 -23.12 -15.37 -1.48
C THR A 333 -23.72 -14.80 -0.20
N ALA A 334 -23.18 -15.16 0.96
CA ALA A 334 -23.77 -14.84 2.24
C ALA A 334 -23.71 -13.33 2.54
N VAL A 335 -24.78 -12.80 3.14
CA VAL A 335 -24.87 -11.42 3.64
C VAL A 335 -25.65 -11.38 4.95
N THR A 336 -25.48 -10.31 5.72
CA THR A 336 -26.40 -9.95 6.81
C THR A 336 -27.19 -8.71 6.41
N GLU A 337 -28.51 -8.78 6.54
CA GLU A 337 -29.42 -7.72 6.12
C GLU A 337 -30.47 -7.40 7.19
N ILE A 338 -31.07 -6.21 7.10
CA ILE A 338 -32.36 -5.92 7.74
C ILE A 338 -33.42 -5.97 6.64
N PRO A 339 -34.32 -6.97 6.63
CA PRO A 339 -35.34 -7.11 5.58
C PRO A 339 -36.26 -5.88 5.47
N ALA A 340 -36.86 -5.68 4.30
CA ALA A 340 -37.80 -4.58 4.08
C ALA A 340 -38.95 -4.62 5.12
N GLY A 341 -39.15 -3.50 5.82
CA GLY A 341 -40.16 -3.38 6.88
C GLY A 341 -39.78 -4.02 8.23
N ALA A 342 -38.63 -4.68 8.34
CA ALA A 342 -38.12 -5.24 9.58
C ALA A 342 -37.21 -4.24 10.33
N THR A 343 -36.94 -4.53 11.59
CA THR A 343 -36.08 -3.72 12.46
C THR A 343 -34.81 -4.45 12.92
N GLY A 344 -34.70 -5.75 12.66
CA GLY A 344 -33.62 -6.59 13.15
C GLY A 344 -32.82 -7.27 12.03
N PRO A 345 -31.52 -7.52 12.25
CA PRO A 345 -30.65 -8.18 11.29
C PRO A 345 -30.94 -9.69 11.18
N VAL A 346 -30.85 -10.24 9.97
CA VAL A 346 -30.90 -11.67 9.67
C VAL A 346 -29.79 -12.04 8.69
N ASP A 347 -29.27 -13.27 8.82
CA ASP A 347 -28.28 -13.80 7.89
C ASP A 347 -28.97 -14.47 6.71
N ARG A 348 -28.40 -14.32 5.51
CA ARG A 348 -28.91 -14.86 4.25
C ARG A 348 -27.77 -15.53 3.50
N GLU A 349 -27.86 -16.84 3.32
CA GLU A 349 -26.86 -17.61 2.57
C GLU A 349 -26.86 -17.27 1.07
N ASP A 350 -28.04 -16.96 0.50
CA ASP A 350 -28.22 -16.79 -0.94
C ASP A 350 -28.25 -15.32 -1.40
N GLY A 351 -27.72 -14.40 -0.58
CA GLY A 351 -27.67 -12.98 -0.86
C GLY A 351 -28.89 -12.17 -0.38
N PRO A 352 -28.93 -10.86 -0.67
CA PRO A 352 -29.89 -9.93 -0.09
C PRO A 352 -31.29 -10.06 -0.72
N THR A 353 -32.31 -9.84 0.09
CA THR A 353 -33.70 -9.75 -0.35
C THR A 353 -34.05 -8.36 -0.92
N PRO A 354 -34.99 -8.25 -1.87
CA PRO A 354 -35.35 -6.96 -2.46
C PRO A 354 -35.79 -5.92 -1.41
N GLY A 355 -35.18 -4.74 -1.45
CA GLY A 355 -35.49 -3.63 -0.55
C GLY A 355 -34.93 -3.76 0.87
N SER A 356 -34.09 -4.76 1.14
CA SER A 356 -33.40 -4.87 2.43
C SER A 356 -32.30 -3.81 2.58
N ARG A 357 -31.91 -3.58 3.84
CA ARG A 357 -30.79 -2.71 4.22
C ARG A 357 -29.58 -3.54 4.57
N ALA A 358 -28.39 -3.05 4.24
CA ALA A 358 -27.15 -3.76 4.50
C ALA A 358 -26.74 -3.67 5.97
N VAL A 359 -26.27 -4.79 6.50
CA VAL A 359 -25.50 -4.86 7.74
C VAL A 359 -24.08 -5.31 7.37
N GLU A 360 -23.96 -6.45 6.70
CA GLU A 360 -22.69 -7.03 6.25
C GLU A 360 -22.80 -7.52 4.80
N GLY A 361 -21.80 -7.20 3.98
CA GLY A 361 -21.61 -7.90 2.71
C GLY A 361 -20.87 -9.21 2.91
N GLY A 362 -20.45 -9.86 1.82
CA GLY A 362 -19.65 -11.09 1.90
C GLY A 362 -18.31 -10.88 2.62
N GLY A 363 -17.79 -9.64 2.64
CA GLY A 363 -16.61 -9.27 3.42
C GLY A 363 -16.86 -8.88 4.88
N GLY A 364 -18.05 -9.12 5.42
CA GLY A 364 -18.45 -8.73 6.78
C GLY A 364 -18.84 -7.26 6.91
N GLY A 365 -18.75 -6.72 8.13
CA GLY A 365 -19.05 -5.33 8.47
C GLY A 365 -17.86 -4.38 8.59
N TYR A 366 -16.66 -4.83 8.21
CA TYR A 366 -15.36 -4.16 8.44
C TYR A 366 -14.80 -3.50 7.16
N LEU A 367 -13.55 -3.02 7.21
CA LEU A 367 -12.88 -2.31 6.10
C LEU A 367 -12.70 -3.13 4.81
N SER A 368 -12.66 -4.46 4.88
CA SER A 368 -12.65 -5.35 3.72
C SER A 368 -13.94 -5.20 2.88
N ASN A 369 -15.09 -5.23 3.54
CA ASN A 369 -16.37 -4.94 2.90
C ASN A 369 -16.45 -3.49 2.41
N GLU A 370 -15.97 -2.53 3.20
CA GLU A 370 -16.05 -1.12 2.81
C GLU A 370 -15.21 -0.80 1.56
N VAL A 371 -14.01 -1.36 1.41
CA VAL A 371 -13.20 -1.16 0.19
C VAL A 371 -13.90 -1.79 -1.02
N ALA A 372 -14.51 -2.97 -0.84
CA ALA A 372 -15.29 -3.62 -1.89
C ALA A 372 -16.46 -2.75 -2.33
N TYR A 373 -17.21 -2.18 -1.38
CA TYR A 373 -18.36 -1.34 -1.66
C TYR A 373 -17.96 -0.01 -2.32
N ARG A 374 -17.02 0.74 -1.72
CA ARG A 374 -16.57 2.04 -2.25
C ARG A 374 -16.02 1.94 -3.66
N SER A 375 -15.13 0.99 -3.90
CA SER A 375 -14.52 0.79 -5.22
C SER A 375 -15.55 0.37 -6.28
N ASN A 376 -16.48 -0.52 -5.95
CA ASN A 376 -17.50 -0.97 -6.90
C ASN A 376 -18.64 0.03 -7.12
N ARG A 377 -18.98 0.85 -6.11
CA ARG A 377 -19.88 2.01 -6.28
C ARG A 377 -19.27 3.00 -7.25
N LEU A 378 -18.03 3.40 -7.00
CA LEU A 378 -17.28 4.33 -7.85
C LEU A 378 -17.12 3.79 -9.28
N ARG A 379 -16.82 2.49 -9.42
CA ARG A 379 -16.81 1.79 -10.72
C ARG A 379 -18.17 1.86 -11.42
N GLY A 380 -19.27 1.62 -10.70
CA GLY A 380 -20.62 1.72 -11.25
C GLY A 380 -20.94 3.13 -11.79
N GLU A 381 -20.41 4.16 -11.14
CA GLU A 381 -20.59 5.56 -11.54
C GLU A 381 -19.69 5.97 -12.71
N LEU A 382 -18.41 5.61 -12.69
CA LEU A 382 -17.41 6.11 -13.64
C LEU A 382 -17.15 5.16 -14.82
N ALA A 383 -17.29 3.85 -14.62
CA ALA A 383 -16.96 2.82 -15.61
C ALA A 383 -17.88 1.59 -15.46
N PRO A 384 -19.20 1.70 -15.66
CA PRO A 384 -20.17 0.65 -15.32
C PRO A 384 -19.95 -0.70 -16.01
N ARG A 385 -19.30 -0.69 -17.19
CA ARG A 385 -18.97 -1.91 -17.97
C ARG A 385 -17.67 -2.60 -17.54
N LEU A 386 -16.85 -1.94 -16.73
CA LEU A 386 -15.61 -2.51 -16.21
C LEU A 386 -15.95 -3.57 -15.16
N PRO A 387 -15.46 -4.83 -15.27
CA PRO A 387 -15.64 -5.85 -14.23
C PRO A 387 -14.95 -5.45 -12.92
N GLY A 388 -15.66 -5.62 -11.81
CA GLY A 388 -15.16 -5.33 -10.48
C GLY A 388 -15.75 -6.24 -9.41
N GLY A 389 -14.96 -6.51 -8.38
CA GLY A 389 -15.35 -7.37 -7.27
C GLY A 389 -14.30 -7.43 -6.17
N HIS A 390 -14.48 -8.36 -5.24
CA HIS A 390 -13.65 -8.51 -4.06
C HIS A 390 -13.20 -9.97 -3.89
N LEU A 391 -11.94 -10.15 -3.50
CA LEU A 391 -11.33 -11.43 -3.19
C LEU A 391 -10.84 -11.40 -1.73
N HIS A 392 -11.28 -12.37 -0.93
CA HIS A 392 -10.60 -12.71 0.31
C HIS A 392 -9.61 -13.84 0.10
N THR A 393 -8.44 -13.69 0.70
CA THR A 393 -7.43 -14.75 0.81
C THR A 393 -7.63 -15.59 2.07
N PRO A 394 -7.01 -16.76 2.16
CA PRO A 394 -6.87 -17.47 3.41
C PRO A 394 -6.16 -16.61 4.47
N VAL A 395 -6.46 -16.87 5.75
CA VAL A 395 -5.64 -16.37 6.87
C VAL A 395 -4.22 -16.93 6.74
N LEU A 396 -3.22 -16.04 6.81
CA LEU A 396 -1.82 -16.45 6.81
C LEU A 396 -1.43 -17.06 8.15
N THR A 397 -0.95 -18.30 8.12
CA THR A 397 -0.52 -19.09 9.29
C THR A 397 0.96 -19.49 9.19
N GLY A 398 1.50 -20.12 10.24
CA GLY A 398 2.84 -20.70 10.23
C GLY A 398 3.93 -19.83 10.87
N LEU A 399 3.55 -18.72 11.54
CA LEU A 399 4.49 -17.97 12.37
C LEU A 399 5.12 -18.90 13.42
N PRO A 400 6.45 -18.82 13.66
CA PRO A 400 7.09 -19.62 14.69
C PRO A 400 6.52 -19.36 16.08
N ALA A 401 6.40 -20.43 16.87
CA ALA A 401 5.98 -20.36 18.26
C ALA A 401 6.94 -19.51 19.13
N ASP A 402 8.23 -19.51 18.80
CA ASP A 402 9.20 -18.60 19.43
C ASP A 402 8.92 -17.16 18.98
N PRO A 403 8.53 -16.24 19.89
CA PRO A 403 8.20 -14.86 19.56
C PRO A 403 9.41 -14.03 19.09
N GLY A 404 10.65 -14.49 19.32
CA GLY A 404 11.89 -13.87 18.85
C GLY A 404 12.20 -14.15 17.37
N LEU A 405 11.61 -15.21 16.79
CA LEU A 405 11.76 -15.51 15.37
C LEU A 405 10.73 -14.73 14.55
N LEU A 406 11.20 -13.85 13.65
CA LEU A 406 10.32 -13.01 12.82
C LEU A 406 9.62 -13.79 11.70
N THR A 407 10.18 -14.92 11.28
CA THR A 407 9.72 -15.75 10.16
C THR A 407 10.15 -17.19 10.38
N GLY A 408 9.57 -18.11 9.62
CA GLY A 408 10.01 -19.49 9.55
C GLY A 408 9.52 -20.19 8.27
N PRO A 409 10.02 -21.41 7.99
CA PRO A 409 9.77 -22.08 6.72
C PRO A 409 8.28 -22.33 6.42
N GLU A 410 7.44 -22.53 7.44
CA GLU A 410 6.00 -22.73 7.24
C GLU A 410 5.30 -21.43 6.87
N PHE A 411 5.53 -20.35 7.62
CA PHE A 411 5.05 -19.01 7.29
C PHE A 411 5.39 -18.62 5.86
N GLU A 412 6.65 -18.81 5.46
CA GLU A 412 7.16 -18.47 4.14
C GLU A 412 6.50 -19.27 3.02
N ARG A 413 6.33 -20.57 3.22
CA ARG A 413 5.62 -21.42 2.25
C ARG A 413 4.15 -21.03 2.13
N ASN A 414 3.48 -20.73 3.24
CA ASN A 414 2.07 -20.36 3.24
C ASN A 414 1.86 -19.00 2.56
N GLU A 415 2.72 -18.01 2.84
CA GLU A 415 2.68 -16.71 2.17
C GLU A 415 2.92 -16.85 0.65
N ALA A 416 3.92 -17.63 0.26
CA ALA A 416 4.20 -17.90 -1.16
C ALA A 416 3.03 -18.63 -1.84
N ALA A 417 2.41 -19.60 -1.17
CA ALA A 417 1.25 -20.33 -1.69
C ALA A 417 0.04 -19.41 -1.89
N ILE A 418 -0.32 -18.61 -0.87
CA ILE A 418 -1.45 -17.69 -0.96
C ILE A 418 -1.22 -16.66 -2.07
N THR A 419 -0.02 -16.06 -2.16
CA THR A 419 0.26 -15.04 -3.18
C THR A 419 0.31 -15.60 -4.60
N ALA A 420 0.80 -16.84 -4.77
CA ALA A 420 0.72 -17.56 -6.05
C ALA A 420 -0.74 -17.85 -6.45
N GLU A 421 -1.59 -18.23 -5.49
CA GLU A 421 -2.99 -18.54 -5.78
C GLU A 421 -3.83 -17.26 -6.01
N VAL A 422 -3.52 -16.14 -5.34
CA VAL A 422 -4.07 -14.81 -5.71
C VAL A 422 -3.80 -14.52 -7.18
N ARG A 423 -2.56 -14.75 -7.65
CA ARG A 423 -2.22 -14.57 -9.06
C ARG A 423 -3.06 -15.49 -9.94
N ALA A 424 -3.20 -16.77 -9.60
CA ALA A 424 -4.02 -17.71 -10.38
C ALA A 424 -5.49 -17.24 -10.46
N VAL A 425 -6.08 -16.79 -9.36
CA VAL A 425 -7.44 -16.22 -9.37
C VAL A 425 -7.53 -15.01 -10.30
N LEU A 426 -6.52 -14.12 -10.29
CA LEU A 426 -6.48 -12.97 -11.20
C LEU A 426 -6.32 -13.39 -12.68
N GLU A 427 -5.54 -14.43 -12.98
CA GLU A 427 -5.35 -14.96 -14.34
C GLU A 427 -6.68 -15.42 -14.96
N HIS A 428 -7.61 -15.91 -14.14
CA HIS A 428 -8.95 -16.34 -14.56
C HIS A 428 -9.98 -15.20 -14.53
N THR A 429 -10.04 -14.43 -13.43
CA THR A 429 -11.03 -13.36 -13.26
C THR A 429 -10.78 -12.14 -14.16
N SER A 430 -9.57 -12.02 -14.70
CA SER A 430 -9.20 -10.91 -15.57
C SER A 430 -9.37 -11.21 -17.05
N VAL A 431 -9.87 -12.38 -17.47
CA VAL A 431 -10.14 -12.67 -18.89
C VAL A 431 -11.23 -11.72 -19.44
N ARG A 432 -11.21 -11.45 -20.75
CA ARG A 432 -12.31 -10.69 -21.37
C ARG A 432 -13.58 -11.57 -21.36
N PRO A 433 -14.71 -11.08 -20.82
CA PRO A 433 -15.95 -11.82 -20.88
C PRO A 433 -16.43 -12.04 -22.32
#